data_AF-A0A3P8GL48-F1
#
_entry.id   AF-A0A3P8GL48-F1
#
_cell.length_a   1.000
_cell.length_b   1.000
_cell.length_c   1.000
_cell.angle_alpha   90.00
_cell.angle_beta   90.00
_cell.angle_gamma   90.00
#
_symmetry.space_group_name_H-M   'P 1'
#
loop_
_entity.id
_entity.type
_entity.pdbx_description
1 polymer ?
#
loop_
_entity_poly.entity_id
_entity_poly.type
_entity_poly.pdbx_seq_one_letter_code
_entity_poly.pdbx_strand_id
1 'polypeptide(L)'
;MEHCLPEQTRPILDELHKGVEHLVKDQYGNYVIQHVLEHGSNEDKSRIIQSLRGRVCALSSHKFASNVMEKAIANAVPSERAVLIEEILHPISNVNINGDASSVTTNNISSSLVDMMKDQYANYVVQRMLELADTEQRRVLINRIRPMQNVLRKFNYGKHIIAKLEKYNNVAGNNNSTGKSSAANNNNNNNNNTMMSPCLKHLNILGNLIISPMSYCLS
;
A
#
# COMPACT_ATOMS: atom_id res chain seq x y z
N MET A 1 8.92 16.63 -16.40
CA MET A 1 9.26 16.63 -17.84
C MET A 1 8.01 17.04 -18.62
N GLU A 2 7.67 18.33 -18.65
CA GLU A 2 6.36 18.78 -19.17
C GLU A 2 6.45 19.62 -20.46
N HIS A 3 7.62 19.68 -21.12
CA HIS A 3 7.84 20.58 -22.26
C HIS A 3 8.48 19.94 -23.50
N CYS A 4 8.32 18.63 -23.74
CA CYS A 4 8.85 17.99 -24.94
C CYS A 4 7.79 17.16 -25.68
N LEU A 5 7.88 17.16 -27.01
CA LEU A 5 7.03 16.34 -27.89
C LEU A 5 7.27 14.83 -27.60
N PRO A 6 6.24 13.97 -27.70
CA PRO A 6 6.36 12.53 -27.42
C PRO A 6 7.48 11.81 -28.19
N GLU A 7 7.80 12.30 -29.39
CA GLU A 7 8.85 11.74 -30.25
C GLU A 7 10.27 12.07 -29.75
N GLN A 8 10.45 13.14 -28.98
CA GLN A 8 11.74 13.54 -28.42
C GLN A 8 11.99 12.92 -27.03
N THR A 9 10.93 12.51 -26.33
CA THR A 9 11.04 11.89 -25.01
C THR A 9 11.29 10.39 -25.09
N ARG A 10 10.93 9.72 -26.19
CA ARG A 10 11.07 8.26 -26.32
C ARG A 10 12.52 7.76 -26.18
N PRO A 11 13.55 8.32 -26.84
CA PRO A 11 14.93 7.87 -26.66
C PRO A 11 15.44 8.04 -25.23
N ILE A 12 15.00 9.09 -24.54
CA ILE A 12 15.35 9.37 -23.15
C ILE A 12 14.70 8.34 -22.22
N LEU A 13 13.42 8.01 -22.47
CA LEU A 13 12.71 6.96 -21.74
C LEU A 13 13.35 5.59 -21.96
N ASP A 14 13.79 5.28 -23.17
CA ASP A 14 14.47 4.01 -23.46
C ASP A 14 15.81 3.89 -22.72
N GLU A 15 16.58 4.98 -22.61
CA GLU A 15 17.81 4.98 -21.81
C GLU A 15 17.51 4.90 -20.31
N LEU A 16 16.47 5.60 -19.84
CA LEU A 16 15.98 5.50 -18.46
C LEU A 16 15.59 4.05 -18.12
N HIS A 17 14.91 3.34 -19.02
CA HIS A 17 14.50 1.96 -18.83
C HIS A 17 15.69 0.99 -18.64
N LYS A 18 16.86 1.27 -19.24
CA LYS A 18 18.09 0.50 -19.00
C LYS A 18 18.67 0.76 -17.61
N GLY A 19 18.43 1.94 -17.04
CA GLY A 19 18.99 2.40 -15.78
C GLY A 19 18.08 2.28 -14.55
N VAL A 20 16.85 1.76 -14.69
CA VAL A 20 15.84 1.78 -13.61
C VAL A 20 16.39 1.25 -12.29
N GLU A 21 17.12 0.13 -12.31
CA GLU A 21 17.64 -0.49 -11.09
C GLU A 21 18.54 0.42 -10.25
N HIS A 22 19.30 1.31 -10.93
CA HIS A 22 20.16 2.28 -10.29
C HIS A 22 19.34 3.52 -9.90
N LEU A 23 18.51 4.01 -10.80
CA LEU A 23 17.73 5.23 -10.61
C LEU A 23 16.75 5.13 -9.44
N VAL A 24 16.14 3.98 -9.20
CA VAL A 24 15.19 3.80 -8.08
C VAL A 24 15.86 3.95 -6.71
N LYS A 25 17.17 3.72 -6.63
CA LYS A 25 17.95 3.87 -5.39
C LYS A 25 18.69 5.21 -5.33
N ASP A 26 18.79 5.92 -6.44
CA ASP A 26 19.48 7.20 -6.49
C ASP A 26 18.68 8.31 -5.78
N GLN A 27 19.37 9.22 -5.10
CA GLN A 27 18.75 10.31 -4.32
C GLN A 27 17.98 11.32 -5.18
N TYR A 28 18.29 11.44 -6.48
CA TYR A 28 17.58 12.29 -7.44
C TYR A 28 16.82 11.47 -8.49
N GLY A 29 17.43 10.38 -8.96
CA GLY A 29 16.86 9.47 -9.96
C GLY A 29 15.51 8.88 -9.54
N ASN A 30 15.30 8.66 -8.24
CA ASN A 30 14.03 8.11 -7.74
C ASN A 30 12.85 9.03 -8.09
N TYR A 31 13.02 10.35 -8.12
CA TYR A 31 11.97 11.30 -8.49
C TYR A 31 11.62 11.21 -9.98
N VAL A 32 12.60 10.91 -10.83
CA VAL A 32 12.37 10.70 -12.26
C VAL A 32 11.52 9.44 -12.46
N ILE A 33 11.84 8.34 -11.76
CA ILE A 33 11.05 7.12 -11.84
C ILE A 33 9.63 7.33 -11.31
N GLN A 34 9.47 8.04 -10.18
CA GLN A 34 8.15 8.39 -9.65
C GLN A 34 7.33 9.20 -10.66
N HIS A 35 7.95 10.18 -11.33
CA HIS A 35 7.28 10.99 -12.33
C HIS A 35 6.75 10.15 -13.50
N VAL A 36 7.52 9.17 -13.98
CA VAL A 36 7.06 8.23 -15.01
C VAL A 36 5.94 7.32 -14.48
N LEU A 37 6.03 6.85 -13.24
CA LEU A 37 4.97 6.04 -12.63
C LEU A 37 3.63 6.80 -12.51
N GLU A 38 3.66 8.11 -12.30
CA GLU A 38 2.46 8.94 -12.17
C GLU A 38 1.92 9.39 -13.53
N HIS A 39 2.79 9.91 -14.41
CA HIS A 39 2.38 10.65 -15.61
C HIS A 39 2.76 9.96 -16.93
N GLY A 40 3.59 8.90 -16.88
CA GLY A 40 4.02 8.15 -18.05
C GLY A 40 2.91 7.32 -18.70
N SER A 41 3.22 6.74 -19.86
CA SER A 41 2.30 5.80 -20.51
C SER A 41 2.14 4.52 -19.68
N ASN A 42 1.01 3.82 -19.83
CA ASN A 42 0.82 2.53 -19.15
C ASN A 42 1.93 1.52 -19.51
N GLU A 43 2.44 1.56 -20.74
CA GLU A 43 3.55 0.71 -21.18
C GLU A 43 4.83 1.00 -20.36
N ASP A 44 5.19 2.27 -20.19
CA ASP A 44 6.38 2.66 -19.43
C ASP A 44 6.23 2.33 -17.94
N LYS A 45 5.03 2.55 -17.38
CA LYS A 45 4.70 2.15 -16.00
C LYS A 45 4.88 0.65 -15.83
N SER A 46 4.32 -0.15 -16.73
CA SER A 46 4.43 -1.62 -16.70
C SER A 46 5.88 -2.09 -16.82
N ARG A 47 6.69 -1.48 -17.69
CA ARG A 47 8.13 -1.82 -17.81
C ARG A 47 8.89 -1.53 -16.51
N ILE A 48 8.63 -0.39 -15.89
CA ILE A 48 9.22 -0.06 -14.58
C ILE A 48 8.76 -1.08 -13.54
N ILE A 49 7.45 -1.30 -13.38
CA ILE A 49 6.90 -2.25 -12.40
C ILE A 49 7.49 -3.64 -12.60
N GLN A 50 7.63 -4.11 -13.84
CA GLN A 50 8.25 -5.39 -14.17
C GLN A 50 9.70 -5.46 -13.68
N SER A 51 10.47 -4.38 -13.77
CA SER A 51 11.85 -4.33 -13.28
C SER A 51 11.95 -4.36 -11.74
N LEU A 52 10.90 -3.96 -11.01
CA LEU A 52 10.90 -3.96 -9.54
C LEU A 52 10.59 -5.35 -8.95
N ARG A 53 9.96 -6.23 -9.75
CA ARG A 53 9.59 -7.59 -9.32
C ARG A 53 10.82 -8.40 -8.91
N GLY A 54 10.61 -9.34 -7.99
CA GLY A 54 11.64 -10.16 -7.36
C GLY A 54 12.51 -9.41 -6.33
N ARG A 55 12.25 -8.12 -6.09
CA ARG A 55 13.02 -7.27 -5.17
C ARG A 55 12.14 -6.39 -4.29
N VAL A 56 10.85 -6.68 -4.16
CA VAL A 56 9.89 -5.83 -3.46
C VAL A 56 10.32 -5.57 -2.02
N CYS A 57 10.70 -6.61 -1.26
CA CYS A 57 11.14 -6.45 0.13
C CYS A 57 12.40 -5.58 0.26
N ALA A 58 13.39 -5.84 -0.60
CA ALA A 58 14.67 -5.13 -0.59
C ALA A 58 14.52 -3.64 -0.95
N LEU A 59 13.71 -3.33 -1.97
CA LEU A 59 13.45 -1.96 -2.39
C LEU A 59 12.56 -1.21 -1.39
N SER A 60 11.62 -1.90 -0.75
CA SER A 60 10.72 -1.29 0.25
C SER A 60 11.46 -0.81 1.50
N SER A 61 12.57 -1.47 1.86
CA SER A 61 13.37 -1.10 3.04
C SER A 61 14.47 -0.06 2.72
N HIS A 62 14.51 0.43 1.47
CA HIS A 62 15.51 1.39 1.03
C HIS A 62 14.95 2.82 1.07
N LYS A 63 15.69 3.75 1.69
CA LYS A 63 15.28 5.15 1.93
C LYS A 63 14.65 5.86 0.72
N PHE A 64 15.21 5.66 -0.48
CA PHE A 64 14.72 6.31 -1.70
C PHE A 64 13.76 5.42 -2.50
N ALA A 65 14.00 4.10 -2.50
CA ALA A 65 13.27 3.19 -3.37
C ALA A 65 11.90 2.81 -2.78
N SER A 66 11.72 2.96 -1.46
CA SER A 66 10.42 2.78 -0.79
C SER A 66 9.36 3.71 -1.37
N ASN A 67 9.72 4.97 -1.65
CA ASN A 67 8.83 5.95 -2.28
C ASN A 67 8.43 5.51 -3.70
N VAL A 68 9.39 4.97 -4.46
CA VAL A 68 9.13 4.41 -5.79
C VAL A 68 8.19 3.22 -5.70
N MET A 69 8.40 2.30 -4.75
CA MET A 69 7.52 1.15 -4.53
C MET A 69 6.10 1.58 -4.21
N GLU A 70 5.92 2.59 -3.35
CA GLU A 70 4.60 3.16 -3.05
C GLU A 70 3.89 3.71 -4.28
N LYS A 71 4.61 4.42 -5.16
CA LYS A 71 4.07 4.94 -6.43
C LYS A 71 3.79 3.83 -7.42
N ALA A 72 4.62 2.80 -7.47
CA ALA A 72 4.42 1.64 -8.33
C ALA A 72 3.13 0.91 -7.95
N ILE A 73 2.91 0.64 -6.66
CA ILE A 73 1.68 -0.01 -6.17
C ILE A 73 0.45 0.86 -6.44
N ALA A 74 0.58 2.18 -6.28
CA ALA A 74 -0.50 3.14 -6.53
C ALA A 74 -0.94 3.22 -7.99
N ASN A 75 0.02 3.11 -8.92
CA ASN A 75 -0.23 3.30 -10.35
C ASN A 75 -0.27 1.99 -11.15
N ALA A 76 0.00 0.85 -10.52
CA ALA A 76 -0.10 -0.47 -11.12
C ALA A 76 -1.55 -0.81 -11.49
N VAL A 77 -1.73 -1.49 -12.62
CA VAL A 77 -3.02 -2.12 -12.93
C VAL A 77 -3.30 -3.26 -11.94
N PRO A 78 -4.57 -3.67 -11.73
CA PRO A 78 -4.90 -4.66 -10.69
C PRO A 78 -4.10 -5.97 -10.77
N SER A 79 -3.84 -6.48 -11.97
CA SER A 79 -3.05 -7.70 -12.18
C SER A 79 -1.59 -7.53 -11.77
N GLU A 80 -0.97 -6.39 -12.06
CA GLU A 80 0.40 -6.10 -11.65
C GLU A 80 0.51 -5.88 -10.15
N ARG A 81 -0.45 -5.15 -9.55
CA ARG A 81 -0.51 -4.95 -8.10
C ARG A 81 -0.66 -6.29 -7.38
N ALA A 82 -1.47 -7.22 -7.93
CA ALA A 82 -1.59 -8.56 -7.40
C ALA A 82 -0.24 -9.27 -7.32
N VAL A 83 0.57 -9.20 -8.38
CA VAL A 83 1.90 -9.81 -8.41
C VAL A 83 2.83 -9.21 -7.34
N LEU A 84 2.80 -7.87 -7.17
CA LEU A 84 3.64 -7.20 -6.16
C LEU A 84 3.23 -7.56 -4.72
N ILE A 85 1.92 -7.70 -4.45
CA ILE A 85 1.41 -8.12 -3.14
C ILE A 85 1.72 -9.60 -2.89
N GLU A 86 1.57 -10.44 -3.90
CA GLU A 86 1.85 -11.88 -3.79
C GLU A 86 3.32 -12.14 -3.46
N GLU A 87 4.24 -11.32 -4.00
CA GLU A 87 5.68 -11.44 -3.73
C GLU A 87 6.03 -11.25 -2.24
N ILE A 88 5.33 -10.38 -1.50
CA ILE A 88 5.58 -10.22 -0.05
C ILE A 88 4.90 -11.29 0.79
N LEU A 89 3.84 -11.92 0.24
CA LEU A 89 3.14 -13.04 0.87
C LEU A 89 3.85 -14.37 0.63
N HIS A 90 4.56 -14.50 -0.49
CA HIS A 90 5.35 -15.64 -0.89
C HIS A 90 6.65 -15.16 -1.58
N PRO A 91 7.64 -14.65 -0.81
CA PRO A 91 8.91 -14.25 -1.38
C PRO A 91 9.52 -15.40 -2.18
N ILE A 92 9.91 -15.12 -3.42
CA ILE A 92 10.66 -16.06 -4.25
C ILE A 92 12.02 -16.25 -3.57
N SER A 93 12.09 -17.23 -2.68
CA SER A 93 13.36 -17.77 -2.25
C SER A 93 13.91 -18.52 -3.46
N ASN A 94 15.11 -18.14 -3.90
CA ASN A 94 15.88 -18.89 -4.88
C ASN A 94 15.85 -20.35 -4.42
N VAL A 95 15.15 -21.21 -5.17
CA VAL A 95 15.07 -22.63 -4.87
C VAL A 95 16.51 -23.14 -4.85
N ASN A 96 16.97 -23.59 -3.68
CA ASN A 96 18.18 -24.36 -3.59
C ASN A 96 17.98 -25.57 -4.53
N ILE A 97 18.75 -25.63 -5.63
CA ILE A 97 18.73 -26.75 -6.59
C ILE A 97 19.15 -28.07 -5.91
N ASN A 98 19.58 -28.01 -4.65
CA ASN A 98 19.97 -29.14 -3.82
C ASN A 98 18.81 -29.72 -3.02
N GLY A 99 17.64 -29.94 -3.64
CA GLY A 99 16.68 -31.00 -3.29
C GLY A 99 16.20 -31.18 -1.84
N ASP A 100 16.46 -30.26 -0.91
CA ASP A 100 16.00 -30.35 0.47
C ASP A 100 14.68 -29.58 0.62
N ALA A 101 13.61 -30.19 0.12
CA ALA A 101 12.23 -29.69 0.21
C ALA A 101 11.65 -29.63 1.64
N SER A 102 12.49 -29.43 2.66
CA SER A 102 12.08 -29.37 4.05
C SER A 102 12.65 -28.12 4.70
N SER A 103 11.76 -27.15 4.96
CA SER A 103 12.05 -25.88 5.65
C SER A 103 12.41 -24.66 4.78
N VAL A 104 11.80 -24.50 3.60
CA VAL A 104 11.22 -23.17 3.27
C VAL A 104 10.01 -23.00 4.22
N THR A 105 10.28 -22.84 5.50
CA THR A 105 9.24 -22.81 6.53
C THR A 105 8.49 -21.50 6.39
N THR A 106 7.18 -21.57 6.56
CA THR A 106 6.26 -20.45 6.80
C THR A 106 6.85 -19.36 7.73
N ASN A 107 7.80 -19.71 8.59
CA ASN A 107 8.59 -18.83 9.45
C ASN A 107 9.39 -17.75 8.70
N ASN A 108 10.08 -18.06 7.59
CA ASN A 108 10.86 -17.08 6.81
C ASN A 108 9.96 -16.11 6.03
N ILE A 109 8.83 -16.61 5.54
CA ILE A 109 7.82 -15.79 4.86
C ILE A 109 7.18 -14.84 5.87
N SER A 110 6.78 -15.38 7.03
CA SER A 110 6.29 -14.58 8.14
C SER A 110 7.35 -13.55 8.54
N SER A 111 8.63 -13.92 8.65
CA SER A 111 9.70 -13.00 9.05
C SER A 111 9.87 -11.85 8.06
N SER A 112 9.91 -12.10 6.75
CA SER A 112 10.04 -11.04 5.73
C SER A 112 8.95 -9.96 5.87
N LEU A 113 7.69 -10.38 5.99
CA LEU A 113 6.58 -9.45 6.18
C LEU A 113 6.62 -8.77 7.58
N VAL A 114 7.00 -9.51 8.64
CA VAL A 114 7.24 -8.91 9.97
C VAL A 114 8.27 -7.79 9.85
N ASP A 115 9.39 -8.06 9.17
CA ASP A 115 10.55 -7.18 9.09
C ASP A 115 10.19 -5.91 8.32
N MET A 116 9.44 -6.03 7.21
CA MET A 116 8.89 -4.88 6.50
C MET A 116 7.99 -4.01 7.39
N MET A 117 7.14 -4.62 8.21
CA MET A 117 6.24 -3.85 9.10
C MET A 117 6.95 -3.18 10.29
N LYS A 118 8.16 -3.62 10.62
CA LYS A 118 9.00 -3.01 11.67
C LYS A 118 9.98 -1.98 11.11
N ASP A 119 10.30 -2.06 9.83
CA ASP A 119 11.24 -1.17 9.17
C ASP A 119 10.71 0.27 9.05
N GLN A 120 11.62 1.24 9.15
CA GLN A 120 11.29 2.67 9.14
C GLN A 120 10.77 3.18 7.78
N TYR A 121 11.01 2.45 6.68
CA TYR A 121 10.55 2.79 5.33
C TYR A 121 9.50 1.79 4.81
N ALA A 122 9.75 0.49 4.94
CA ALA A 122 8.90 -0.54 4.33
C ALA A 122 7.51 -0.61 4.95
N ASN A 123 7.32 -0.13 6.18
CA ASN A 123 6.00 -0.09 6.82
C ASN A 123 5.00 0.75 6.01
N TYR A 124 5.44 1.82 5.34
CA TYR A 124 4.59 2.66 4.49
C TYR A 124 4.16 1.90 3.23
N VAL A 125 5.05 1.09 2.66
CA VAL A 125 4.73 0.23 1.51
C VAL A 125 3.67 -0.81 1.89
N VAL A 126 3.81 -1.48 3.03
CA VAL A 126 2.80 -2.45 3.52
C VAL A 126 1.45 -1.78 3.74
N GLN A 127 1.44 -0.57 4.29
CA GLN A 127 0.22 0.21 4.45
C GLN A 127 -0.45 0.54 3.11
N ARG A 128 0.34 0.93 2.10
CA ARG A 128 -0.15 1.21 0.75
C ARG A 128 -0.73 -0.02 0.08
N MET A 129 -0.10 -1.18 0.26
CA MET A 129 -0.64 -2.45 -0.22
C MET A 129 -2.00 -2.77 0.42
N LEU A 130 -2.14 -2.62 1.74
CA LEU A 130 -3.43 -2.82 2.43
C LEU A 130 -4.53 -1.85 1.96
N GLU A 131 -4.16 -0.60 1.66
CA GLU A 131 -5.08 0.42 1.16
C GLU A 131 -5.66 0.03 -0.21
N LEU A 132 -4.78 -0.35 -1.14
CA LEU A 132 -5.12 -0.51 -2.55
C LEU A 132 -5.38 -1.96 -2.98
N ALA A 133 -5.16 -2.91 -2.10
CA ALA A 133 -5.55 -4.31 -2.28
C ALA A 133 -7.05 -4.41 -2.60
N ASP A 134 -7.40 -5.33 -3.49
CA ASP A 134 -8.79 -5.72 -3.65
C ASP A 134 -9.30 -6.49 -2.41
N THR A 135 -10.57 -6.87 -2.40
CA THR A 135 -11.21 -7.54 -1.26
C THR A 135 -10.49 -8.83 -0.88
N GLU A 136 -10.06 -9.63 -1.86
CA GLU A 136 -9.48 -10.95 -1.63
C GLU A 136 -8.02 -10.82 -1.18
N GLN A 137 -7.23 -10.00 -1.87
CA GLN A 137 -5.87 -9.65 -1.48
C GLN A 137 -5.82 -9.08 -0.07
N ARG A 138 -6.74 -8.16 0.27
CA ARG A 138 -6.82 -7.56 1.60
C ARG A 138 -7.15 -8.61 2.66
N ARG A 139 -8.09 -9.51 2.38
CA ARG A 139 -8.43 -10.63 3.28
C ARG A 139 -7.20 -11.51 3.55
N VAL A 140 -6.45 -11.86 2.51
CA VAL A 140 -5.22 -12.67 2.63
C VAL A 140 -4.15 -11.93 3.45
N LEU A 141 -3.89 -10.65 3.16
CA LEU A 141 -2.96 -9.82 3.93
C LEU A 141 -3.35 -9.75 5.42
N ILE A 142 -4.62 -9.51 5.73
CA ILE A 142 -5.10 -9.46 7.12
C ILE A 142 -4.88 -10.81 7.82
N ASN A 143 -5.24 -11.92 7.16
CA ASN A 143 -5.05 -13.26 7.72
C ASN A 143 -3.57 -13.58 7.97
N ARG A 144 -2.66 -13.06 7.13
CA ARG A 144 -1.23 -13.23 7.31
C ARG A 144 -0.67 -12.37 8.44
N ILE A 145 -1.14 -11.14 8.59
CA ILE A 145 -0.62 -10.18 9.58
C ILE A 145 -1.21 -10.42 10.99
N ARG A 146 -2.47 -10.87 11.10
CA ARG A 146 -3.17 -11.03 12.39
C ARG A 146 -2.40 -11.87 13.44
N PRO A 147 -1.77 -13.01 13.10
CA PRO A 147 -0.96 -13.78 14.06
C PRO A 147 0.22 -12.99 14.65
N MET A 148 0.70 -11.96 13.95
CA MET A 148 1.89 -11.18 14.31
C MET A 148 1.55 -9.95 15.18
N GLN A 149 0.27 -9.69 15.49
CA GLN A 149 -0.18 -8.49 16.22
C GLN A 149 0.56 -8.29 17.56
N ASN A 150 0.80 -9.37 18.30
CA ASN A 150 1.52 -9.32 19.59
C ASN A 150 2.97 -8.85 19.43
N VAL A 151 3.61 -9.19 18.32
CA VAL A 151 4.96 -8.74 17.99
C VAL A 151 4.92 -7.27 17.57
N LEU A 152 4.00 -6.92 16.67
CA LEU A 152 3.90 -5.59 16.06
C LEU A 152 3.56 -4.48 17.06
N ARG A 153 2.75 -4.77 18.09
CA ARG A 153 2.35 -3.79 19.11
C ARG A 153 3.54 -3.24 19.91
N LYS A 154 4.68 -3.94 19.91
CA LYS A 154 5.93 -3.48 20.54
C LYS A 154 6.68 -2.41 19.72
N PHE A 155 6.31 -2.20 18.46
CA PHE A 155 6.98 -1.28 17.54
C PHE A 155 6.06 -0.11 17.19
N ASN A 156 6.62 1.09 17.04
CA ASN A 156 5.84 2.29 16.73
C ASN A 156 5.07 2.14 15.40
N TYR A 157 5.76 1.68 14.35
CA TYR A 157 5.16 1.45 13.03
C TYR A 157 4.13 0.31 13.05
N GLY A 158 4.41 -0.77 13.80
CA GLY A 158 3.52 -1.92 13.92
C GLY A 158 2.14 -1.55 14.49
N LYS A 159 2.06 -0.58 15.41
CA LYS A 159 0.77 -0.09 15.95
C LYS A 159 -0.11 0.55 14.86
N HIS A 160 0.49 1.30 13.93
CA HIS A 160 -0.26 1.90 12.82
C HIS A 160 -0.83 0.84 11.87
N ILE A 161 -0.07 -0.22 11.61
CA ILE A 161 -0.56 -1.37 10.83
C ILE A 161 -1.78 -1.99 11.53
N ILE A 162 -1.68 -2.28 12.83
CA ILE A 162 -2.77 -2.90 13.61
C ILE A 162 -4.05 -2.05 13.54
N ALA A 163 -3.96 -0.74 13.78
CA ALA A 163 -5.10 0.17 13.72
C ALA A 163 -5.80 0.13 12.36
N LYS A 164 -5.03 -0.04 11.27
CA LYS A 164 -5.57 -0.18 9.91
C LYS A 164 -6.29 -1.51 9.72
N LEU A 165 -5.76 -2.61 10.26
CA LEU A 165 -6.42 -3.93 10.18
C LEU A 165 -7.78 -3.93 10.88
N GLU A 166 -7.91 -3.24 12.01
CA GLU A 166 -9.16 -3.11 12.75
C GLU A 166 -10.25 -2.39 11.94
N LYS A 167 -9.87 -1.32 11.23
CA LYS A 167 -10.79 -0.60 10.32
C LYS A 167 -11.38 -1.53 9.26
N TYR A 168 -10.58 -2.43 8.68
CA TYR A 168 -11.05 -3.33 7.63
C TYR A 168 -11.88 -4.52 8.16
N ASN A 169 -11.66 -4.95 9.41
CA ASN A 169 -12.51 -5.98 10.03
C ASN A 169 -13.93 -5.48 10.30
N ASN A 170 -14.07 -4.21 10.72
CA ASN A 170 -15.38 -3.63 11.03
C ASN A 170 -16.24 -3.41 9.78
N VAL A 171 -15.62 -3.22 8.61
CA VAL A 171 -16.35 -3.13 7.33
C VAL A 171 -16.87 -4.49 6.87
N ALA A 172 -16.15 -5.58 7.16
CA ALA A 172 -16.59 -6.94 6.83
C ALA A 172 -17.68 -7.50 7.77
N GLY A 173 -17.74 -6.99 9.01
CA GLY A 173 -18.70 -7.44 10.03
C GLY A 173 -20.13 -6.89 9.89
N ASN A 174 -20.36 -5.89 9.04
CA ASN A 174 -21.66 -5.20 8.95
C ASN A 174 -22.57 -5.67 7.80
N ASN A 175 -22.18 -6.73 7.07
CA ASN A 175 -22.95 -7.26 5.92
C ASN A 175 -23.72 -8.56 6.20
N ASN A 176 -23.88 -8.97 7.48
CA ASN A 176 -24.68 -10.14 7.87
C ASN A 176 -25.79 -9.76 8.86
N SER A 177 -26.78 -8.96 8.42
CA SER A 177 -28.05 -8.81 9.15
C SER A 177 -29.21 -8.33 8.27
N THR A 178 -29.58 -9.07 7.24
CA THR A 178 -30.94 -9.01 6.65
C THR A 178 -31.32 -10.37 6.10
N GLY A 179 -31.95 -11.19 6.96
CA GLY A 179 -32.40 -12.51 6.56
C GLY A 179 -33.12 -13.25 7.68
N LYS A 180 -34.26 -12.72 8.13
CA LYS A 180 -35.35 -13.51 8.74
C LYS A 180 -36.65 -12.71 8.73
N SER A 181 -37.55 -13.09 7.82
CA SER A 181 -38.94 -12.67 7.84
C SER A 181 -39.79 -13.68 8.62
N SER A 182 -40.77 -13.11 9.33
CA SER A 182 -42.06 -13.67 9.73
C SER A 182 -42.12 -14.49 11.02
N ALA A 183 -42.67 -13.92 12.10
CA ALA A 183 -44.11 -13.95 12.38
C ALA A 183 -44.44 -13.15 13.65
N ALA A 184 -45.64 -12.57 13.66
CA ALA A 184 -46.19 -11.62 14.62
C ALA A 184 -46.44 -12.17 16.03
N ASN A 185 -46.39 -11.30 17.06
CA ASN A 185 -47.53 -11.10 17.95
C ASN A 185 -47.44 -9.77 18.74
N ASN A 186 -48.62 -9.27 19.07
CA ASN A 186 -49.03 -7.97 19.58
C ASN A 186 -48.87 -7.84 21.11
N ASN A 187 -48.52 -6.65 21.64
CA ASN A 187 -49.26 -5.94 22.72
C ASN A 187 -48.49 -4.75 23.33
N ASN A 188 -49.24 -3.64 23.46
CA ASN A 188 -49.24 -2.53 24.44
C ASN A 188 -48.26 -2.66 25.63
N ASN A 189 -47.65 -1.60 26.18
CA ASN A 189 -48.26 -0.34 26.61
C ASN A 189 -47.17 0.68 27.03
N ASN A 190 -47.46 1.96 26.75
CA ASN A 190 -47.24 3.16 27.57
C ASN A 190 -45.85 3.62 28.10
N ASN A 191 -45.55 4.86 27.66
CA ASN A 191 -45.26 6.07 28.47
C ASN A 191 -43.82 6.56 28.71
N ASN A 192 -43.60 7.76 28.13
CA ASN A 192 -43.05 9.00 28.69
C ASN A 192 -41.57 9.39 28.44
N ASN A 193 -41.46 10.53 27.73
CA ASN A 193 -40.53 11.68 27.87
C ASN A 193 -39.02 11.39 27.76
N THR A 194 -38.20 12.09 26.94
CA THR A 194 -37.97 13.55 26.96
C THR A 194 -37.01 13.95 25.81
N MET A 195 -37.20 15.15 25.24
CA MET A 195 -36.20 16.05 24.58
C MET A 195 -35.49 15.72 23.23
N MET A 196 -36.06 16.24 22.14
CA MET A 196 -35.57 17.35 21.28
C MET A 196 -34.09 17.44 20.78
N SER A 197 -33.89 17.06 19.49
CA SER A 197 -33.19 17.78 18.37
C SER A 197 -31.66 18.07 18.38
N PRO A 198 -31.02 18.37 17.21
CA PRO A 198 -31.23 17.87 15.83
C PRO A 198 -29.92 17.55 15.05
N CYS A 199 -30.08 16.84 13.93
CA CYS A 199 -29.12 16.74 12.81
C CYS A 199 -29.12 18.05 11.95
N LEU A 200 -28.12 18.21 11.07
CA LEU A 200 -27.77 19.34 10.15
C LEU A 200 -26.77 20.37 10.74
N LYS A 201 -25.71 20.85 10.07
CA LYS A 201 -25.54 21.25 8.66
C LYS A 201 -24.06 21.24 8.20
N HIS A 202 -23.88 20.98 6.90
CA HIS A 202 -23.04 21.67 5.90
C HIS A 202 -21.57 22.05 6.20
N LEU A 203 -20.70 21.50 5.35
CA LEU A 203 -19.85 22.23 4.39
C LEU A 203 -19.41 23.66 4.80
N ASN A 204 -18.12 23.83 5.08
CA ASN A 204 -17.45 25.08 4.71
C ASN A 204 -16.01 24.81 4.27
N ILE A 205 -15.75 25.20 3.02
CA ILE A 205 -14.46 25.32 2.37
C ILE A 205 -13.88 26.69 2.79
N LEU A 206 -12.55 26.79 2.79
CA LEU A 206 -11.70 27.99 2.69
C LEU A 206 -10.93 28.42 3.94
N GLY A 207 -9.62 28.58 3.69
CA GLY A 207 -8.70 29.46 4.41
C GLY A 207 -7.79 28.71 5.38
N ASN A 208 -6.47 28.83 5.37
CA ASN A 208 -5.47 29.60 4.61
C ASN A 208 -4.14 28.91 5.01
N LEU A 209 -3.22 28.59 4.11
CA LEU A 209 -2.22 29.51 3.56
C LEU A 209 -1.47 30.30 4.64
N ILE A 210 -0.36 29.76 5.17
CA ILE A 210 0.86 30.48 5.64
C ILE A 210 1.99 29.44 5.53
N ILE A 211 2.81 29.44 4.46
CA ILE A 211 3.98 30.28 4.21
C ILE A 211 5.09 30.05 5.25
N SER A 212 6.20 29.42 4.85
CA SER A 212 7.46 30.17 4.85
C SER A 212 8.50 29.62 3.86
N PRO A 213 9.28 30.52 3.23
CA PRO A 213 10.20 30.24 2.12
C PRO A 213 11.68 30.22 2.57
N MET A 214 12.57 29.77 1.69
CA MET A 214 13.91 30.35 1.40
C MET A 214 14.68 29.36 0.50
N SER A 215 15.03 29.72 -0.75
CA SER A 215 16.21 30.52 -1.14
C SER A 215 17.53 29.79 -0.88
N TYR A 216 18.57 29.73 -1.73
CA TYR A 216 18.89 30.07 -3.12
C TYR A 216 20.31 29.48 -3.36
N CYS A 217 20.64 29.20 -4.62
CA CYS A 217 21.93 29.39 -5.30
C CYS A 217 23.28 28.85 -4.74
N LEU A 218 23.92 28.05 -5.61
CA LEU A 218 25.26 28.23 -6.20
C LEU A 218 26.45 28.55 -5.27
N SER A 219 27.38 27.60 -5.20
CA SER A 219 28.80 27.80 -5.55
C SER A 219 29.37 26.50 -6.11
#